data_AF-A0A1F9I0Q8-F1
#
_entry.id   AF-A0A1F9I0Q8-F1
#
_cell.length_a   1.000
_cell.length_b   1.000
_cell.length_c   1.000
_cell.angle_alpha   90.00
_cell.angle_beta   90.00
_cell.angle_gamma   90.00
#
_symmetry.space_group_name_H-M   'P 1'
#
loop_
_entity.id
_entity.type
_entity.pdbx_description
1 polymer ?
#
loop_
_entity_poly.entity_id
_entity_poly.type
_entity_poly.pdbx_seq_one_letter_code
_entity_poly.pdbx_strand_id
1 'polypeptide(L)'
;MDRFRTVVLGGFIAGSLLILAGPVLAREVRHDRRELRHDRGEILNDRKKVRQDRKELHQDVRELRQDKRSGASRREIAHDRKEIRGDVKELRGDRRELGQDRRERRQDRRELWRDRHSRFPGKGQYARSGEIRRDAREIRGDRKEIRDDRREILGDRRELRRDVKELRNDRLELRKDIRSGASKEEIARDRQEIRNDLKEIAGDKKELQQDRQELRRDRRELYQDRRELRHDLKEGVPGN
;
A
#
# COMPACT_ATOMS: atom_id res chain seq x y z
N MET A 1 37.01 1.26 -81.23
CA MET A 1 35.94 0.56 -80.51
C MET A 1 34.91 1.60 -80.10
N ASP A 2 33.77 1.57 -80.77
CA ASP A 2 32.71 2.58 -80.72
C ASP A 2 31.73 2.42 -79.54
N ARG A 3 31.33 3.59 -79.03
CA ARG A 3 30.04 4.07 -78.47
C ARG A 3 28.91 3.05 -78.20
N PHE A 4 28.24 3.18 -77.04
CA PHE A 4 26.78 3.35 -76.92
C PHE A 4 26.36 3.87 -75.53
N ARG A 5 25.45 4.85 -75.51
CA ARG A 5 24.71 5.37 -74.34
C ARG A 5 23.37 4.62 -74.24
N THR A 6 22.90 4.28 -73.02
CA THR A 6 21.46 4.19 -72.71
C THR A 6 21.18 4.37 -71.22
N VAL A 7 20.17 5.20 -70.94
CA VAL A 7 19.55 5.51 -69.64
C VAL A 7 18.25 4.70 -69.53
N VAL A 8 17.95 4.04 -68.39
CA VAL A 8 16.61 3.78 -67.79
C VAL A 8 16.86 3.40 -66.31
N LEU A 9 16.50 4.12 -65.24
CA LEU A 9 15.20 4.54 -64.63
C LEU A 9 14.51 3.48 -63.76
N GLY A 10 14.30 3.81 -62.47
CA GLY A 10 13.45 3.11 -61.49
C GLY A 10 14.25 2.60 -60.27
N GLY A 11 13.96 2.90 -59.01
CA GLY A 11 12.90 3.63 -58.30
C GLY A 11 13.07 3.26 -56.80
N PHE A 12 12.71 4.18 -55.88
CA PHE A 12 12.36 4.03 -54.45
C PHE A 12 12.95 2.83 -53.65
N ILE A 13 13.50 3.00 -52.44
CA ILE A 13 12.79 3.18 -51.15
C ILE A 13 13.88 3.55 -50.13
N ALA A 14 13.89 4.80 -49.65
CA ALA A 14 13.44 5.18 -48.31
C ALA A 14 14.11 4.42 -47.14
N GLY A 15 15.03 5.12 -46.49
CA GLY A 15 15.13 5.24 -45.03
C GLY A 15 14.95 3.98 -44.18
N SER A 16 16.07 3.43 -43.73
CA SER A 16 16.10 2.67 -42.48
C SER A 16 17.43 2.88 -41.76
N LEU A 17 17.62 4.10 -41.25
CA LEU A 17 18.56 4.31 -40.16
C LEU A 17 17.95 3.62 -38.92
N LEU A 18 18.30 2.34 -38.75
CA LEU A 18 18.01 1.54 -37.57
C LEU A 18 18.75 2.14 -36.37
N ILE A 19 18.16 3.18 -35.77
CA ILE A 19 18.60 3.68 -34.47
C ILE A 19 18.11 2.66 -33.44
N LEU A 20 19.02 1.74 -33.07
CA LEU A 20 18.93 0.87 -31.90
C LEU A 20 18.82 1.73 -30.62
N ALA A 21 17.63 2.24 -30.31
CA ALA A 21 17.30 2.72 -28.97
C ALA A 21 17.26 1.49 -28.04
N GLY A 22 18.30 1.35 -27.21
CA GLY A 22 18.67 0.09 -26.57
C GLY A 22 17.63 -0.55 -25.62
N PRO A 23 17.83 -1.85 -25.29
CA PRO A 23 16.90 -2.70 -24.52
C PRO A 23 16.62 -2.23 -23.08
N VAL A 24 17.35 -1.24 -22.55
CA VAL A 24 17.24 -0.73 -21.17
C VAL A 24 15.95 0.08 -20.96
N LEU A 25 15.61 1.00 -21.87
CA LEU A 25 14.36 1.80 -21.79
C LEU A 25 13.10 0.94 -21.99
N ALA A 26 13.20 -0.14 -22.77
CA ALA A 26 12.12 -1.12 -22.94
C ALA A 26 11.96 -2.03 -21.71
N ARG A 27 12.97 -2.19 -20.87
CA ARG A 27 12.87 -2.89 -19.57
C ARG A 27 12.18 -2.03 -18.51
N GLU A 28 12.42 -0.71 -18.51
CA GLU A 28 11.82 0.24 -17.55
C GLU A 28 10.29 0.35 -17.73
N VAL A 29 9.80 0.59 -18.95
CA VAL A 29 8.34 0.63 -19.22
C VAL A 29 7.64 -0.71 -18.91
N ARG A 30 8.37 -1.84 -19.02
CA ARG A 30 7.86 -3.17 -18.63
C ARG A 30 7.79 -3.32 -17.11
N HIS A 31 8.75 -2.76 -16.38
CA HIS A 31 8.78 -2.74 -14.92
C HIS A 31 7.62 -1.91 -14.36
N ASP A 32 7.42 -0.69 -14.85
CA ASP A 32 6.38 0.22 -14.35
C ASP A 32 4.96 -0.31 -14.65
N ARG A 33 4.77 -1.01 -15.78
CA ARG A 33 3.51 -1.72 -16.05
C ARG A 33 3.27 -2.88 -15.11
N ARG A 34 4.33 -3.55 -14.64
CA ARG A 34 4.24 -4.63 -13.65
C ARG A 34 3.91 -4.06 -12.27
N GLU A 35 4.51 -2.93 -11.91
CA GLU A 35 4.19 -2.17 -10.69
C GLU A 35 2.72 -1.75 -10.66
N LEU A 36 2.20 -1.11 -11.72
CA LEU A 36 0.78 -0.71 -11.80
C LEU A 36 -0.20 -1.90 -11.63
N ARG A 37 0.18 -3.09 -12.09
CA ARG A 37 -0.62 -4.32 -11.90
C ARG A 37 -0.57 -4.77 -10.45
N HIS A 38 0.58 -4.66 -9.80
CA HIS A 38 0.77 -4.98 -8.39
C HIS A 38 -0.03 -4.04 -7.48
N ASP A 39 0.08 -2.72 -7.68
CA ASP A 39 -0.70 -1.70 -6.95
C ASP A 39 -2.21 -1.91 -7.14
N ARG A 40 -2.62 -2.43 -8.29
CA ARG A 40 -4.01 -2.82 -8.53
C ARG A 40 -4.42 -3.96 -7.62
N GLY A 41 -3.60 -4.99 -7.50
CA GLY A 41 -3.81 -6.11 -6.58
C GLY A 41 -3.88 -5.66 -5.12
N GLU A 42 -2.93 -4.83 -4.69
CA GLU A 42 -2.85 -4.33 -3.31
C GLU A 42 -4.11 -3.55 -2.90
N ILE A 43 -4.51 -2.52 -3.66
CA ILE A 43 -5.74 -1.77 -3.34
C ILE A 43 -6.99 -2.65 -3.32
N LEU A 44 -7.04 -3.70 -4.16
CA LEU A 44 -8.15 -4.65 -4.13
C LEU A 44 -8.14 -5.45 -2.82
N ASN A 45 -6.97 -5.89 -2.36
CA ASN A 45 -6.81 -6.59 -1.08
C ASN A 45 -7.14 -5.67 0.10
N ASP A 46 -6.63 -4.45 0.12
CA ASP A 46 -6.92 -3.46 1.16
C ASP A 46 -8.41 -3.13 1.23
N ARG A 47 -9.07 -3.03 0.08
CA ARG A 47 -10.53 -2.84 0.02
C ARG A 47 -11.27 -4.03 0.64
N LYS A 48 -10.82 -5.26 0.41
CA LYS A 48 -11.41 -6.46 1.04
C LYS A 48 -11.18 -6.41 2.55
N LYS A 49 -9.99 -6.02 3.01
CA LYS A 49 -9.66 -5.90 4.43
C LYS A 49 -10.52 -4.87 5.14
N VAL A 50 -10.65 -3.65 4.61
CA VAL A 50 -11.55 -2.60 5.15
C VAL A 50 -13.00 -3.07 5.21
N ARG A 51 -13.45 -3.86 4.22
CA ARG A 51 -14.79 -4.45 4.26
C ARG A 51 -14.92 -5.44 5.41
N GLN A 52 -13.87 -6.21 5.70
CA GLN A 52 -13.85 -7.20 6.75
C GLN A 52 -13.75 -6.57 8.15
N ASP A 53 -12.87 -5.59 8.37
CA ASP A 53 -12.82 -4.85 9.65
C ASP A 53 -14.17 -4.23 9.98
N ARG A 54 -14.88 -3.70 8.98
CA ARG A 54 -16.23 -3.17 9.18
C ARG A 54 -17.20 -4.24 9.69
N LYS A 55 -17.04 -5.49 9.29
CA LYS A 55 -17.85 -6.61 9.79
C LYS A 55 -17.43 -7.00 11.21
N GLU A 56 -16.13 -7.04 11.48
CA GLU A 56 -15.57 -7.35 12.80
C GLU A 56 -16.03 -6.31 13.82
N LEU A 57 -15.89 -5.02 13.52
CA LEU A 57 -16.43 -3.92 14.33
C LEU A 57 -17.93 -4.06 14.62
N HIS A 58 -18.71 -4.51 13.63
CA HIS A 58 -20.14 -4.74 13.82
C HIS A 58 -20.41 -5.91 14.77
N GLN A 59 -19.56 -6.93 14.78
CA GLN A 59 -19.61 -8.03 15.73
C GLN A 59 -19.19 -7.56 17.13
N ASP A 60 -18.13 -6.77 17.27
CA ASP A 60 -17.69 -6.23 18.57
C ASP A 60 -18.78 -5.36 19.21
N VAL A 61 -19.47 -4.55 18.39
CA VAL A 61 -20.63 -3.77 18.84
C VAL A 61 -21.78 -4.67 19.31
N ARG A 62 -21.96 -5.85 18.70
CA ARG A 62 -22.96 -6.85 19.16
C ARG A 62 -22.54 -7.52 20.46
N GLU A 63 -21.27 -7.89 20.59
CA GLU A 63 -20.71 -8.45 21.81
C GLU A 63 -20.82 -7.49 22.98
N LEU A 64 -20.45 -6.23 22.80
CA LEU A 64 -20.64 -5.19 23.81
C LEU A 64 -22.10 -5.08 24.26
N ARG A 65 -23.07 -5.27 23.36
CA ARG A 65 -24.49 -5.27 23.73
C ARG A 65 -24.86 -6.52 24.54
N GLN A 66 -24.26 -7.66 24.24
CA GLN A 66 -24.46 -8.90 25.00
C GLN A 66 -23.80 -8.82 26.38
N ASP A 67 -22.56 -8.34 26.48
CA ASP A 67 -21.85 -8.18 27.76
C ASP A 67 -22.59 -7.25 28.71
N LYS A 68 -23.20 -6.17 28.19
CA LYS A 68 -24.10 -5.31 28.98
C LYS A 68 -25.32 -6.05 29.52
N ARG A 69 -25.87 -7.00 28.77
CA ARG A 69 -27.04 -7.80 29.20
C ARG A 69 -26.64 -8.89 30.20
N SER A 70 -25.46 -9.46 30.05
CA SER A 70 -24.91 -10.51 30.90
C SER A 70 -24.30 -9.98 32.21
N GLY A 71 -24.40 -8.68 32.49
CA GLY A 71 -23.93 -8.08 33.74
C GLY A 71 -22.41 -7.86 33.82
N ALA A 72 -21.73 -7.69 32.68
CA ALA A 72 -20.31 -7.31 32.69
C ALA A 72 -20.09 -6.01 33.47
N SER A 73 -18.92 -5.90 34.10
CA SER A 73 -18.60 -4.77 34.96
C SER A 73 -18.52 -3.46 34.16
N ARG A 74 -18.78 -2.33 34.83
CA ARG A 74 -18.65 -1.00 34.20
C ARG A 74 -17.27 -0.78 33.57
N ARG A 75 -16.22 -1.35 34.17
CA ARG A 75 -14.84 -1.23 33.68
C ARG A 75 -14.62 -2.00 32.38
N GLU A 76 -15.12 -3.24 32.29
CA GLU A 76 -15.08 -4.04 31.05
C GLU A 76 -15.85 -3.35 29.92
N ILE A 77 -17.07 -2.88 30.20
CA ILE A 77 -17.88 -2.14 29.24
C ILE A 77 -17.20 -0.85 28.76
N ALA A 78 -16.49 -0.15 29.65
CA ALA A 78 -15.74 1.05 29.28
C ALA A 78 -14.54 0.73 28.39
N HIS A 79 -13.84 -0.38 28.66
CA HIS A 79 -12.72 -0.85 27.85
C HIS A 79 -13.19 -1.19 26.44
N ASP A 80 -14.22 -2.01 26.29
CA ASP A 80 -14.76 -2.39 24.98
C ASP A 80 -15.23 -1.18 24.15
N ARG A 81 -15.82 -0.16 24.80
CA ARG A 81 -16.18 1.09 24.10
C ARG A 81 -14.96 1.84 23.60
N LYS A 82 -13.86 1.82 24.37
CA LYS A 82 -12.60 2.47 23.97
C LYS A 82 -11.98 1.73 22.79
N GLU A 83 -11.96 0.40 22.82
CA GLU A 83 -11.48 -0.45 21.73
C GLU A 83 -12.27 -0.20 20.44
N ILE A 84 -13.61 -0.32 20.48
CA ILE A 84 -14.49 -0.04 19.34
C ILE A 84 -14.24 1.37 18.77
N ARG A 85 -13.99 2.37 19.64
CA ARG A 85 -13.68 3.73 19.20
C ARG A 85 -12.33 3.80 18.49
N GLY A 86 -11.33 3.06 18.98
CA GLY A 86 -10.03 2.88 18.33
C GLY A 86 -10.20 2.27 16.93
N ASP A 87 -10.90 1.15 16.84
CA ASP A 87 -11.13 0.43 15.58
C ASP A 87 -11.87 1.30 14.55
N VAL A 88 -12.86 2.10 14.98
CA VAL A 88 -13.54 3.09 14.12
C VAL A 88 -12.55 4.12 13.56
N LYS A 89 -11.63 4.61 14.40
CA LYS A 89 -10.62 5.60 14.00
C LYS A 89 -9.63 4.98 13.00
N GLU A 90 -9.19 3.75 13.24
CA GLU A 90 -8.32 3.00 12.34
C GLU A 90 -9.00 2.73 10.99
N LEU A 91 -10.23 2.23 10.99
CA LEU A 91 -11.00 1.99 9.78
C LEU A 91 -11.19 3.26 8.93
N ARG A 92 -11.33 4.41 9.59
CA ARG A 92 -11.36 5.72 8.91
C ARG A 92 -10.01 6.06 8.30
N GLY A 93 -8.91 5.73 8.97
CA GLY A 93 -7.53 5.83 8.48
C GLY A 93 -7.32 5.00 7.23
N ASP A 94 -7.62 3.69 7.27
CA ASP A 94 -7.49 2.77 6.13
C ASP A 94 -8.24 3.28 4.89
N ARG A 95 -9.46 3.81 5.10
CA ARG A 95 -10.25 4.36 3.99
C ARG A 95 -9.61 5.58 3.36
N ARG A 96 -8.89 6.41 4.13
CA ARG A 96 -8.16 7.57 3.61
C ARG A 96 -6.93 7.13 2.83
N GLU A 97 -6.16 6.18 3.35
CA GLU A 97 -4.97 5.59 2.69
C GLU A 97 -5.35 4.92 1.37
N LEU A 98 -6.38 4.07 1.37
CA LEU A 98 -6.98 3.52 0.14
C LEU A 98 -7.36 4.60 -0.88
N GLY A 99 -7.78 5.77 -0.39
CA GLY A 99 -8.06 6.93 -1.22
C GLY A 99 -6.80 7.54 -1.84
N GLN A 100 -5.72 7.65 -1.07
CA GLN A 100 -4.41 8.14 -1.50
C GLN A 100 -3.78 7.19 -2.52
N ASP A 101 -3.74 5.89 -2.24
CA ASP A 101 -3.20 4.87 -3.15
C ASP A 101 -3.90 4.91 -4.51
N ARG A 102 -5.22 5.14 -4.51
CA ARG A 102 -5.99 5.27 -5.75
C ARG A 102 -5.62 6.54 -6.52
N ARG A 103 -5.24 7.62 -5.84
CA ARG A 103 -4.80 8.87 -6.46
C ARG A 103 -3.38 8.73 -7.00
N GLU A 104 -2.46 8.14 -6.25
CA GLU A 104 -1.08 7.88 -6.67
C GLU A 104 -1.04 7.00 -7.91
N ARG A 105 -1.70 5.84 -7.89
CA ARG A 105 -1.77 4.98 -9.09
C ARG A 105 -2.37 5.68 -10.30
N ARG A 106 -3.30 6.63 -10.09
CA ARG A 106 -3.84 7.46 -11.19
C ARG A 106 -2.78 8.42 -11.74
N GLN A 107 -1.91 8.97 -10.88
CA GLN A 107 -0.78 9.80 -11.28
C GLN A 107 0.29 8.97 -12.00
N ASP A 108 0.71 7.83 -11.46
CA ASP A 108 1.68 6.93 -12.11
C ASP A 108 1.19 6.50 -13.50
N ARG A 109 -0.10 6.18 -13.63
CA ARG A 109 -0.69 5.87 -14.94
C ARG A 109 -0.67 7.06 -15.90
N ARG A 110 -0.84 8.30 -15.41
CA ARG A 110 -0.73 9.51 -16.24
C ARG A 110 0.71 9.76 -16.67
N GLU A 111 1.68 9.49 -15.81
CA GLU A 111 3.12 9.59 -16.11
C GLU A 111 3.54 8.60 -17.16
N LEU A 112 3.21 7.32 -16.97
CA LEU A 112 3.47 6.29 -17.96
C LEU A 112 2.80 6.56 -19.32
N TRP A 113 1.70 7.33 -19.31
CA TRP A 113 1.09 7.80 -20.54
C TRP A 113 1.88 8.96 -21.16
N ARG A 114 2.34 9.94 -20.36
CA ARG A 114 3.19 11.05 -20.81
C ARG A 114 4.54 10.55 -21.33
N ASP A 115 5.24 9.70 -20.61
CA ASP A 115 6.56 9.17 -21.01
C ASP A 115 6.48 8.37 -22.32
N ARG A 116 5.35 7.68 -22.53
CA ARG A 116 5.06 7.00 -23.81
C ARG A 116 4.80 7.96 -24.97
N HIS A 117 4.23 9.14 -24.70
CA HIS A 117 3.93 10.16 -25.71
C HIS A 117 5.09 11.15 -25.94
N SER A 118 6.00 11.33 -24.98
CA SER A 118 7.22 12.12 -25.10
C SER A 118 8.36 11.37 -25.82
N ARG A 119 8.03 10.44 -26.72
CA ARG A 119 9.03 9.71 -27.51
C ARG A 119 9.72 10.73 -28.42
N PHE A 120 10.91 11.16 -27.99
CA PHE A 120 11.95 12.03 -28.60
C PHE A 120 12.33 13.23 -27.70
N PRO A 121 13.48 13.15 -27.02
CA PRO A 121 14.33 14.31 -26.83
C PRO A 121 15.63 14.17 -27.64
N GLY A 122 16.05 15.29 -28.22
CA GLY A 122 17.24 15.42 -29.06
C GLY A 122 18.55 15.06 -28.34
N LYS A 123 19.56 14.75 -29.15
CA LYS A 123 20.91 14.38 -28.74
C LYS A 123 21.58 15.54 -28.01
N GLY A 124 21.79 15.41 -26.70
CA GLY A 124 22.72 16.26 -25.96
C GLY A 124 22.35 16.36 -24.49
N GLN A 125 23.08 15.63 -23.62
CA GLN A 125 23.33 15.91 -22.19
C GLN A 125 23.88 14.64 -21.50
N TYR A 126 25.20 14.43 -21.52
CA TYR A 126 25.83 13.21 -20.97
C TYR A 126 26.37 13.36 -19.53
N ALA A 127 26.41 14.58 -18.94
CA ALA A 127 26.87 14.80 -17.56
C ALA A 127 25.74 14.71 -16.52
N ARG A 128 24.60 15.39 -16.74
CA ARG A 128 23.41 15.36 -15.83
C ARG A 128 22.61 14.04 -15.91
N SER A 129 22.90 13.20 -16.91
CA SER A 129 22.30 11.87 -17.03
C SER A 129 22.72 10.91 -15.91
N GLY A 130 23.81 11.16 -15.19
CA GLY A 130 24.26 10.31 -14.07
C GLY A 130 23.42 10.50 -12.81
N GLU A 131 23.20 11.75 -12.42
CA GLU A 131 22.42 12.16 -11.23
C GLU A 131 20.96 11.74 -11.38
N ILE A 132 20.31 12.08 -12.51
CA ILE A 132 18.93 11.66 -12.83
C ILE A 132 18.76 10.13 -12.77
N ARG A 133 19.80 9.35 -13.15
CA ARG A 133 19.78 7.88 -13.07
C ARG A 133 19.96 7.36 -11.64
N ARG A 134 20.67 8.10 -10.79
CA ARG A 134 20.81 7.78 -9.36
C ARG A 134 19.50 8.06 -8.64
N ASP A 135 18.92 9.25 -8.81
CA ASP A 135 17.66 9.64 -8.17
C ASP A 135 16.51 8.69 -8.59
N ALA A 136 16.46 8.32 -9.87
CA ALA A 136 15.50 7.34 -10.36
C ALA A 136 15.71 5.92 -9.79
N ARG A 137 16.93 5.57 -9.36
CA ARG A 137 17.24 4.31 -8.68
C ARG A 137 16.84 4.37 -7.21
N GLU A 138 17.09 5.49 -6.54
CA GLU A 138 16.70 5.75 -5.14
C GLU A 138 15.18 5.71 -4.99
N ILE A 139 14.44 6.47 -5.80
CA ILE A 139 12.97 6.43 -5.88
C ILE A 139 12.42 5.01 -6.11
N ARG A 140 13.15 4.16 -6.85
CA ARG A 140 12.76 2.76 -7.08
C ARG A 140 13.02 1.89 -5.84
N GLY A 141 14.09 2.18 -5.10
CA GLY A 141 14.40 1.60 -3.80
C GLY A 141 13.30 1.92 -2.79
N ASP A 142 12.97 3.19 -2.61
CA ASP A 142 11.95 3.62 -1.63
C ASP A 142 10.57 3.03 -1.96
N ARG A 143 10.21 2.96 -3.26
CA ARG A 143 9.00 2.25 -3.71
C ARG A 143 8.98 0.77 -3.34
N LYS A 144 10.14 0.13 -3.29
CA LYS A 144 10.25 -1.27 -2.87
C LYS A 144 10.10 -1.38 -1.36
N GLU A 145 10.74 -0.52 -0.59
CA GLU A 145 10.66 -0.49 0.88
C GLU A 145 9.23 -0.23 1.34
N ILE A 146 8.58 0.83 0.86
CA ILE A 146 7.16 1.15 1.12
C ILE A 146 6.21 -0.03 0.83
N ARG A 147 6.57 -0.89 -0.13
CA ARG A 147 5.79 -2.09 -0.48
C ARG A 147 6.07 -3.26 0.45
N ASP A 148 7.31 -3.42 0.87
CA ASP A 148 7.72 -4.42 1.84
C ASP A 148 7.08 -4.08 3.22
N ASP A 149 7.16 -2.83 3.68
CA ASP A 149 6.49 -2.35 4.91
C ASP A 149 4.98 -2.55 4.87
N ARG A 150 4.36 -2.29 3.70
CA ARG A 150 2.94 -2.60 3.50
C ARG A 150 2.65 -4.07 3.70
N ARG A 151 3.51 -4.97 3.23
CA ARG A 151 3.29 -6.40 3.38
C ARG A 151 3.37 -6.80 4.85
N GLU A 152 4.29 -6.22 5.61
CA GLU A 152 4.46 -6.45 7.04
C GLU A 152 3.22 -5.99 7.82
N ILE A 153 2.81 -4.73 7.66
CA ILE A 153 1.55 -4.18 8.24
C ILE A 153 0.33 -5.05 7.89
N LEU A 154 0.30 -5.62 6.69
CA LEU A 154 -0.76 -6.52 6.24
C LEU A 154 -0.71 -7.89 6.94
N GLY A 155 0.49 -8.36 7.29
CA GLY A 155 0.76 -9.53 8.12
C GLY A 155 0.32 -9.33 9.56
N ASP A 156 0.78 -8.27 10.21
CA ASP A 156 0.48 -7.96 11.62
C ASP A 156 -1.03 -7.81 11.83
N ARG A 157 -1.71 -7.13 10.90
CA ARG A 157 -3.17 -7.03 10.93
C ARG A 157 -3.88 -8.39 10.80
N ARG A 158 -3.28 -9.37 10.14
CA ARG A 158 -3.85 -10.72 10.05
C ARG A 158 -3.69 -11.45 11.37
N GLU A 159 -2.56 -11.27 12.06
CA GLU A 159 -2.28 -11.85 13.36
C GLU A 159 -3.22 -11.25 14.41
N LEU A 160 -3.28 -9.92 14.50
CA LEU A 160 -4.22 -9.20 15.38
C LEU A 160 -5.68 -9.66 15.22
N ARG A 161 -6.09 -10.00 14.00
CA ARG A 161 -7.45 -10.52 13.74
C ARG A 161 -7.67 -11.94 14.27
N ARG A 162 -6.63 -12.77 14.29
CA ARG A 162 -6.69 -14.09 14.92
C ARG A 162 -6.82 -13.91 16.42
N ASP A 163 -6.00 -13.05 17.02
CA ASP A 163 -6.02 -12.81 18.47
C ASP A 163 -7.37 -12.26 18.92
N VAL A 164 -7.93 -11.29 18.18
CA VAL A 164 -9.29 -10.78 18.43
C VAL A 164 -10.37 -11.88 18.29
N LYS A 165 -10.18 -12.84 17.37
CA LYS A 165 -11.10 -13.96 17.20
C LYS A 165 -10.97 -14.97 18.33
N GLU A 166 -9.77 -15.20 18.83
CA GLU A 166 -9.48 -16.08 19.98
C GLU A 166 -10.11 -15.48 21.24
N LEU A 167 -9.82 -14.21 21.54
CA LEU A 167 -10.44 -13.44 22.62
C LEU A 167 -11.97 -13.52 22.63
N ARG A 168 -12.59 -13.50 21.43
CA ARG A 168 -14.03 -13.65 21.30
C ARG A 168 -14.51 -15.04 21.71
N ASN A 169 -13.78 -16.09 21.36
CA ASN A 169 -14.11 -17.45 21.79
C ASN A 169 -13.95 -17.58 23.31
N ASP A 170 -12.88 -17.02 23.88
CA ASP A 170 -12.65 -17.06 25.34
C ASP A 170 -13.78 -16.35 26.10
N ARG A 171 -14.24 -15.20 25.58
CA ARG A 171 -15.44 -14.52 26.11
C ARG A 171 -16.71 -15.36 25.98
N LEU A 172 -16.85 -16.14 24.91
CA LEU A 172 -18.00 -17.05 24.74
C LEU A 172 -17.94 -18.22 25.70
N GLU A 173 -16.75 -18.77 25.95
CA GLU A 173 -16.50 -19.85 26.91
C GLU A 173 -16.77 -19.36 28.33
N LEU A 174 -16.18 -18.24 28.74
CA LEU A 174 -16.47 -17.60 30.03
C LEU A 174 -17.98 -17.41 30.27
N ARG A 175 -18.74 -17.02 29.23
CA ARG A 175 -20.20 -16.89 29.35
C ARG A 175 -20.91 -18.23 29.53
N LYS A 176 -20.42 -19.31 28.93
CA LYS A 176 -20.93 -20.67 29.14
C LYS A 176 -20.61 -21.12 30.56
N ASP A 177 -19.40 -20.88 31.04
CA ASP A 177 -18.94 -21.30 32.38
C ASP A 177 -19.70 -20.57 33.48
N ILE A 178 -19.93 -19.27 33.31
CA ILE A 178 -20.82 -18.51 34.19
C ILE A 178 -22.25 -19.11 34.20
N ARG A 179 -22.75 -19.60 33.06
CA ARG A 179 -24.10 -20.16 32.95
C ARG A 179 -24.21 -21.58 33.51
N SER A 180 -23.18 -22.39 33.35
CA SER A 180 -23.10 -23.75 33.89
C SER A 180 -22.81 -23.76 35.39
N GLY A 181 -22.48 -22.61 35.97
CA GLY A 181 -22.23 -22.46 37.41
C GLY A 181 -20.81 -22.84 37.81
N ALA A 182 -19.84 -22.58 36.93
CA ALA A 182 -18.42 -22.76 37.21
C ALA A 182 -17.99 -22.01 38.49
N SER A 183 -16.86 -22.46 39.06
CA SER A 183 -16.33 -21.89 40.30
C SER A 183 -15.95 -20.42 40.13
N LYS A 184 -15.98 -19.66 41.23
CA LYS A 184 -15.57 -18.24 41.19
C LYS A 184 -14.11 -18.09 40.80
N GLU A 185 -13.28 -19.06 41.20
CA GLU A 185 -11.84 -19.11 40.96
C GLU A 185 -11.54 -19.34 39.47
N GLU A 186 -12.31 -20.21 38.80
CA GLU A 186 -12.23 -20.44 37.36
C GLU A 186 -12.65 -19.19 36.57
N ILE A 187 -13.85 -18.66 36.85
CA ILE A 187 -14.34 -17.41 36.23
C ILE A 187 -13.36 -16.25 36.44
N ALA A 188 -12.68 -16.18 37.58
CA ALA A 188 -11.68 -15.15 37.86
C ALA A 188 -10.40 -15.33 37.04
N ARG A 189 -9.97 -16.57 36.78
CA ARG A 189 -8.82 -16.89 35.93
C ARG A 189 -9.09 -16.53 34.47
N ASP A 190 -10.21 -16.98 33.91
CA ASP A 190 -10.57 -16.67 32.52
C ASP A 190 -10.68 -15.16 32.29
N ARG A 191 -11.27 -14.44 33.25
CA ARG A 191 -11.32 -12.96 33.21
C ARG A 191 -9.95 -12.33 33.25
N GLN A 192 -8.98 -12.95 33.92
CA GLN A 192 -7.61 -12.43 33.98
C GLN A 192 -6.87 -12.71 32.68
N GLU A 193 -7.04 -13.87 32.06
CA GLU A 193 -6.50 -14.22 30.74
C GLU A 193 -7.03 -13.25 29.67
N ILE A 194 -8.36 -13.09 29.58
CA ILE A 194 -9.03 -12.13 28.69
C ILE A 194 -8.48 -10.70 28.87
N ARG A 195 -8.13 -10.30 30.10
CA ARG A 195 -7.53 -8.97 30.34
C ARG A 195 -6.10 -8.86 29.82
N ASN A 196 -5.32 -9.94 29.90
CA ASN A 196 -3.96 -9.97 29.39
C ASN A 196 -3.99 -9.91 27.86
N ASP A 197 -4.83 -10.71 27.21
CA ASP A 197 -4.99 -10.71 25.75
C ASP A 197 -5.43 -9.33 25.24
N LEU A 198 -6.39 -8.69 25.94
CA LEU A 198 -6.80 -7.32 25.65
C LEU A 198 -5.65 -6.31 25.72
N LYS A 199 -4.69 -6.52 26.62
CA LYS A 199 -3.53 -5.64 26.78
C LYS A 199 -2.52 -5.87 25.66
N GLU A 200 -2.29 -7.12 25.27
CA GLU A 200 -1.41 -7.50 24.15
C GLU A 200 -1.96 -6.94 22.84
N ILE A 201 -3.22 -7.22 22.53
CA ILE A 201 -3.94 -6.67 21.36
C ILE A 201 -3.88 -5.13 21.32
N ALA A 202 -3.99 -4.46 22.47
CA ALA A 202 -3.88 -3.01 22.53
C ALA A 202 -2.45 -2.51 22.26
N GLY A 203 -1.43 -3.30 22.62
CA GLY A 203 -0.03 -3.08 22.26
C GLY A 203 0.18 -3.20 20.76
N ASP A 204 -0.22 -4.32 20.17
CA ASP A 204 -0.07 -4.60 18.73
C ASP A 204 -0.77 -3.54 17.87
N LYS A 205 -1.97 -3.11 18.27
CA LYS A 205 -2.66 -1.99 17.62
C LYS A 205 -1.83 -0.70 17.64
N LYS A 206 -1.13 -0.42 18.74
CA LYS A 206 -0.32 0.78 18.89
C LYS A 206 0.94 0.69 18.01
N GLU A 207 1.55 -0.47 17.89
CA GLU A 207 2.69 -0.74 16.99
C GLU A 207 2.24 -0.56 15.54
N LEU A 208 1.15 -1.22 15.14
CA LEU A 208 0.54 -1.06 13.83
C LEU A 208 0.18 0.40 13.50
N GLN A 209 -0.20 1.19 14.50
CA GLN A 209 -0.47 2.62 14.33
C GLN A 209 0.81 3.44 14.07
N GLN A 210 1.95 3.01 14.60
CA GLN A 210 3.26 3.64 14.38
C GLN A 210 3.78 3.29 12.99
N ASP A 211 3.78 2.02 12.60
CA ASP A 211 4.25 1.57 11.27
C ASP A 211 3.48 2.28 10.15
N ARG A 212 2.16 2.47 10.35
CA ARG A 212 1.34 3.26 9.40
C ARG A 212 1.70 4.74 9.36
N GLN A 213 2.18 5.32 10.45
CA GLN A 213 2.62 6.71 10.45
C GLN A 213 3.96 6.85 9.73
N GLU A 214 4.86 5.89 9.90
CA GLU A 214 6.15 5.80 9.20
C GLU A 214 5.92 5.64 7.71
N LEU A 215 5.12 4.65 7.29
CA LEU A 215 4.72 4.46 5.89
C LEU A 215 4.11 5.72 5.24
N ARG A 216 3.39 6.53 6.03
CA ARG A 216 2.83 7.82 5.55
C ARG A 216 3.89 8.90 5.38
N ARG A 217 4.97 8.88 6.15
CA ARG A 217 6.12 9.79 6.00
C ARG A 217 6.93 9.40 4.77
N ASP A 218 7.28 8.13 4.62
CA ASP A 218 8.06 7.63 3.47
C ASP A 218 7.35 7.94 2.16
N ARG A 219 6.02 7.82 2.14
CA ARG A 219 5.20 8.22 0.98
C ARG A 219 5.22 9.70 0.66
N ARG A 220 5.36 10.57 1.67
CA ARG A 220 5.49 12.02 1.45
C ARG A 220 6.87 12.35 0.91
N GLU A 221 7.91 11.71 1.44
CA GLU A 221 9.29 11.87 0.98
C GLU A 221 9.41 11.43 -0.49
N LEU A 222 8.95 10.23 -0.82
CA LEU A 222 8.88 9.74 -2.20
C LEU A 222 8.10 10.68 -3.15
N TYR A 223 7.07 11.35 -2.65
CA TYR A 223 6.32 12.34 -3.44
C TYR A 223 7.14 13.61 -3.70
N GLN A 224 7.93 14.06 -2.72
CA GLN A 224 8.85 15.19 -2.84
C GLN A 224 9.99 14.86 -3.81
N ASP A 225 10.65 13.71 -3.66
CA ASP A 225 11.75 13.29 -4.54
C ASP A 225 11.31 13.22 -6.00
N ARG A 226 10.11 12.67 -6.24
CA ARG A 226 9.52 12.65 -7.58
C ARG A 226 9.20 14.05 -8.12
N ARG A 227 8.87 15.01 -7.25
CA ARG A 227 8.59 16.39 -7.67
C ARG A 227 9.89 17.10 -8.03
N GLU A 228 10.95 16.88 -7.27
CA GLU A 228 12.30 17.42 -7.51
C GLU A 228 12.87 16.86 -8.81
N LEU A 229 12.85 15.54 -9.00
CA LEU A 229 13.29 14.90 -10.24
C LEU A 229 12.56 15.46 -11.48
N ARG A 230 11.27 15.77 -11.36
CA ARG A 230 10.50 16.41 -12.46
C ARG A 230 10.95 17.84 -12.74
N HIS A 231 11.33 18.58 -11.70
CA HIS A 231 11.85 19.93 -11.84
C HIS A 231 13.17 19.90 -12.60
N ASP A 232 14.08 19.02 -12.19
CA ASP A 232 15.41 18.87 -12.81
C ASP A 232 15.32 18.43 -14.27
N LEU A 233 14.37 17.52 -14.57
CA LEU A 233 14.05 17.12 -15.94
C LEU A 233 13.47 18.26 -16.79
N LYS A 234 12.75 19.22 -16.20
CA LYS A 234 12.13 20.35 -16.91
C LYS A 234 13.12 21.49 -17.13
N GLU A 235 13.97 21.80 -16.15
CA GLU A 235 15.03 22.81 -16.28
C GLU A 235 16.15 22.38 -17.23
N GLY A 236 16.32 21.08 -17.46
CA GLY A 236 17.26 20.54 -18.46
C GLY A 236 16.79 20.65 -19.92
N VAL A 237 15.56 21.08 -20.20
CA VAL A 237 15.05 21.28 -21.56
C VAL A 237 15.15 22.76 -21.92
N PRO A 238 16.14 23.21 -22.74
CA PRO A 238 16.11 24.56 -23.28
C PRO A 238 14.83 24.73 -24.09
N GLY A 239 14.07 25.78 -23.78
CA GLY A 239 12.87 26.13 -24.54
C GLY A 239 13.22 26.38 -26.00
N ASN A 240 12.57 25.64 -26.90
CA ASN A 240 12.45 26.00 -28.31
C ASN A 240 11.23 26.88 -28.50
#